data_AF-A0A953ZFX6-F1
#
_entry.id   AF-A0A953ZFX6-F1
#
_cell.length_a   1.000
_cell.length_b   1.000
_cell.length_c   1.000
_cell.angle_alpha   90.00
_cell.angle_beta   90.00
_cell.angle_gamma   90.00
#
_symmetry.space_group_name_H-M   'P 1'
#
loop_
_entity.id
_entity.type
_entity.pdbx_description
1 polymer ?
#
loop_
_entity_poly.entity_id
_entity_poly.type
_entity_poly.pdbx_seq_one_letter_code
_entity_poly.pdbx_strand_id
1 'polypeptide(L)'
;MKRAVTACLVLLVVVTLVGADDNWDAKVAEYRASQKRPSLWKRTLGREALAATRDIRAIEFLAQDYAKPEKPRDQVQYLCASLAARYFNDKDSVDALNTWRAGHKRAEDAWLWYRTLAIHQTWQGSDAVAVIAKDPELNVFLRAAAVEALASRLDAENLELVQYLLNNLPDDKMRWVLVESCMSVLRAQVARLDTDAYRLPSNQLARMLDQDVVPDHTRYVIARTFRNIFKAERAWLTAAPWLKLIAGDNGRVPSRTLAQPDFLGLQAEGTRICYVIDMSDSMLTPLTEQEKQDLKNPVTGHRKHDDPEKAEPAPKGDPEIEALPWDKIVTRFDAAREFLKLSLRRLTPEEEFAVVWFGT
;
A
#
# COMPACT_ATOMS: atom_id res chain seq x y z
N MET A 1 -32.32 -58.10 -35.24
CA MET A 1 -32.01 -56.78 -35.86
C MET A 1 -33.30 -55.98 -36.01
N LYS A 2 -33.50 -54.97 -35.15
CA LYS A 2 -34.37 -53.80 -35.38
C LYS A 2 -34.07 -52.82 -34.24
N ARG A 3 -33.35 -51.76 -34.58
CA ARG A 3 -32.93 -50.67 -33.68
C ARG A 3 -34.16 -49.78 -33.40
N ALA A 4 -34.51 -49.59 -32.14
CA ALA A 4 -35.40 -48.51 -31.72
C ALA A 4 -34.54 -47.26 -31.52
N VAL A 5 -34.81 -46.24 -32.33
CA VAL A 5 -34.12 -44.94 -32.29
C VAL A 5 -34.77 -44.10 -31.20
N THR A 6 -33.97 -43.75 -30.19
CA THR A 6 -34.31 -42.80 -29.13
C THR A 6 -34.48 -41.41 -29.74
N ALA A 7 -35.63 -40.79 -29.52
CA ALA A 7 -35.89 -39.41 -29.91
C ALA A 7 -35.10 -38.45 -29.00
N CYS A 8 -34.10 -37.76 -29.57
CA CYS A 8 -33.47 -36.60 -28.93
C CYS A 8 -34.39 -35.39 -29.05
N LEU A 9 -34.97 -34.99 -27.92
CA LEU A 9 -35.65 -33.71 -27.76
C LEU A 9 -34.58 -32.61 -27.76
N VAL A 10 -34.38 -31.93 -28.89
CA VAL A 10 -33.56 -30.72 -28.96
C VAL A 10 -34.40 -29.57 -28.40
N LEU A 11 -34.16 -29.23 -27.14
CA LEU A 11 -34.69 -28.03 -26.51
C LEU A 11 -33.88 -26.85 -27.05
N LEU A 12 -34.41 -26.24 -28.11
CA LEU A 12 -33.92 -24.99 -28.68
C LEU A 12 -34.22 -23.88 -27.66
N VAL A 13 -33.26 -23.59 -26.78
CA VAL A 13 -33.26 -22.35 -26.01
C VAL A 13 -33.01 -21.23 -27.02
N VAL A 14 -34.09 -20.59 -27.45
CA VAL A 14 -34.04 -19.27 -28.08
C VAL A 14 -33.54 -18.33 -26.99
N VAL A 15 -32.22 -18.12 -26.93
CA VAL A 15 -31.67 -16.94 -26.28
C VAL A 15 -32.16 -15.77 -27.10
N THR A 16 -33.15 -15.05 -26.60
CA THR A 16 -33.52 -13.76 -27.14
C THR A 16 -32.30 -12.85 -27.04
N LEU A 17 -31.62 -12.67 -28.17
CA LEU A 17 -30.71 -11.57 -28.47
C LEU A 17 -31.52 -10.25 -28.42
N VAL A 18 -31.94 -9.87 -27.22
CA VAL A 18 -32.17 -8.45 -26.91
C VAL A 18 -30.76 -7.86 -26.83
N GLY A 19 -30.42 -7.01 -27.79
CA GLY A 19 -29.06 -6.74 -28.22
C GLY A 19 -28.17 -6.20 -27.10
N ALA A 20 -26.91 -6.62 -27.10
CA ALA A 20 -25.88 -6.02 -26.25
C ALA A 20 -25.84 -4.48 -26.37
N ASP A 21 -26.21 -3.95 -27.55
CA ASP A 21 -26.30 -2.50 -27.82
C ASP A 21 -27.45 -1.79 -27.09
N ASP A 22 -28.62 -2.42 -26.94
CA ASP A 22 -29.76 -1.80 -26.22
C ASP A 22 -29.43 -1.61 -24.72
N ASN A 23 -28.68 -2.55 -24.15
CA ASN A 23 -28.20 -2.46 -22.76
C ASN A 23 -27.12 -1.37 -22.60
N TRP A 24 -26.26 -1.19 -23.60
CA TRP A 24 -25.24 -0.14 -23.59
C TRP A 24 -25.85 1.27 -23.58
N ASP A 25 -26.78 1.54 -24.51
CA ASP A 25 -27.42 2.85 -24.62
C ASP A 25 -28.20 3.22 -23.35
N ALA A 26 -28.87 2.25 -22.74
CA ALA A 26 -29.53 2.43 -21.45
C ALA A 26 -28.54 2.80 -20.33
N LYS A 27 -27.37 2.16 -20.28
CA LYS A 27 -26.33 2.45 -19.28
C LYS A 27 -25.65 3.79 -19.50
N VAL A 28 -25.43 4.19 -20.74
CA VAL A 28 -24.95 5.55 -21.07
C VAL A 28 -25.98 6.59 -20.66
N ALA A 29 -27.28 6.36 -20.90
CA ALA A 29 -28.34 7.26 -20.47
C ALA A 29 -28.40 7.38 -18.94
N GLU A 30 -28.31 6.26 -18.21
CA GLU A 30 -28.26 6.23 -16.74
C GLU A 30 -27.05 7.01 -16.20
N TYR A 31 -25.88 6.80 -16.79
CA TYR A 31 -24.66 7.53 -16.47
C TYR A 31 -24.83 9.04 -16.68
N ARG A 32 -25.31 9.47 -17.85
CA ARG A 32 -25.57 10.89 -18.15
C ARG A 32 -26.59 11.50 -17.20
N ALA A 33 -27.60 10.75 -16.79
CA ALA A 33 -28.57 11.19 -15.78
C ALA A 33 -27.92 11.35 -14.41
N SER A 34 -26.99 10.46 -14.03
CA SER A 34 -26.24 10.57 -12.78
C SER A 34 -25.39 11.84 -12.71
N GLN A 35 -24.78 12.26 -13.83
CA GLN A 35 -23.93 13.45 -13.91
C GLN A 35 -24.68 14.74 -13.55
N LYS A 36 -26.02 14.76 -13.72
CA LYS A 36 -26.88 15.89 -13.33
C LYS A 36 -27.22 15.93 -11.84
N ARG A 37 -26.92 14.87 -11.08
CA ARG A 37 -27.22 14.81 -9.64
C ARG A 37 -26.20 15.64 -8.87
N PRO A 38 -26.57 16.29 -7.75
CA PRO A 38 -25.63 17.07 -6.93
C PRO A 38 -24.69 16.19 -6.08
N SER A 39 -25.11 14.95 -5.76
CA SER A 39 -24.33 14.03 -4.95
C SER A 39 -23.19 13.37 -5.74
N LEU A 40 -21.95 13.52 -5.25
CA LEU A 40 -20.78 12.83 -5.78
C LEU A 40 -20.96 11.30 -5.75
N TRP A 41 -21.54 10.77 -4.68
CA TRP A 41 -21.83 9.33 -4.55
C TRP A 41 -22.69 8.81 -5.70
N LYS A 42 -23.74 9.53 -6.10
CA LYS A 42 -24.60 9.12 -7.22
C LYS A 42 -23.85 9.15 -8.56
N ARG A 43 -22.95 10.11 -8.77
CA ARG A 43 -22.08 10.16 -9.96
C ARG A 43 -21.06 9.04 -9.97
N THR A 44 -20.47 8.70 -8.81
CA THR A 44 -19.60 7.53 -8.64
C THR A 44 -20.32 6.23 -9.00
N LEU A 45 -21.55 6.03 -8.51
CA LEU A 45 -22.35 4.86 -8.87
C LEU A 45 -22.63 4.80 -10.39
N GLY A 46 -22.86 5.95 -11.03
CA GLY A 46 -23.01 6.01 -12.49
C GLY A 46 -21.75 5.59 -13.23
N ARG A 47 -20.56 6.06 -12.79
CA ARG A 47 -19.27 5.64 -13.37
C ARG A 47 -19.03 4.15 -13.21
N GLU A 48 -19.31 3.62 -12.02
CA GLU A 48 -19.16 2.19 -11.73
C GLU A 48 -20.13 1.34 -12.56
N ALA A 49 -21.41 1.74 -12.66
CA ALA A 49 -22.39 1.06 -13.49
C ALA A 49 -22.01 1.05 -14.98
N LEU A 50 -21.46 2.16 -15.48
CA LEU A 50 -20.95 2.26 -16.85
C LEU A 50 -19.75 1.34 -17.05
N ALA A 51 -18.77 1.37 -16.15
CA ALA A 51 -17.59 0.51 -16.22
C ALA A 51 -17.94 -0.98 -16.09
N ALA A 52 -18.92 -1.33 -15.26
CA ALA A 52 -19.38 -2.69 -15.03
C ALA A 52 -20.00 -3.36 -16.27
N THR A 53 -20.36 -2.59 -17.30
CA THR A 53 -20.75 -3.14 -18.60
C THR A 53 -19.62 -3.92 -19.28
N ARG A 54 -18.35 -3.59 -18.94
CA ARG A 54 -17.13 -4.07 -19.62
C ARG A 54 -17.09 -3.81 -21.12
N ASP A 55 -17.94 -2.91 -21.61
CA ASP A 55 -17.86 -2.43 -22.98
C ASP A 55 -16.68 -1.44 -23.09
N ILE A 56 -15.76 -1.71 -24.01
CA ILE A 56 -14.52 -0.94 -24.16
C ILE A 56 -14.76 0.56 -24.37
N ARG A 57 -15.93 0.93 -24.92
CA ARG A 57 -16.34 2.34 -25.11
C ARG A 57 -16.46 3.08 -23.78
N ALA A 58 -16.69 2.40 -22.66
CA ALA A 58 -16.73 3.03 -21.33
C ALA A 58 -15.38 3.61 -20.90
N ILE A 59 -14.26 3.10 -21.41
CA ILE A 59 -12.93 3.65 -21.14
C ILE A 59 -12.85 5.12 -21.59
N GLU A 60 -13.48 5.46 -22.71
CA GLU A 60 -13.50 6.84 -23.21
C GLU A 60 -14.20 7.79 -22.23
N PHE A 61 -15.34 7.38 -21.66
CA PHE A 61 -16.05 8.17 -20.66
C PHE A 61 -15.22 8.34 -19.38
N LEU A 62 -14.57 7.27 -18.91
CA LEU A 62 -13.67 7.34 -17.76
C LEU A 62 -12.47 8.26 -18.04
N ALA A 63 -11.91 8.22 -19.25
CA ALA A 63 -10.81 9.08 -19.67
C ALA A 63 -11.21 10.56 -19.75
N GLN A 64 -12.41 10.86 -20.26
CA GLN A 64 -12.95 12.22 -20.30
C GLN A 64 -13.16 12.78 -18.90
N ASP A 65 -13.75 12.00 -18.00
CA ASP A 65 -13.96 12.38 -16.60
C ASP A 65 -12.64 12.55 -15.85
N TYR A 66 -11.64 11.73 -16.14
CA TYR A 66 -10.30 11.86 -15.59
C TYR A 66 -9.59 13.14 -16.05
N ALA A 67 -9.76 13.52 -17.32
CA ALA A 67 -9.17 14.73 -17.88
C ALA A 67 -9.87 16.01 -17.38
N LYS A 68 -11.14 15.92 -16.99
CA LYS A 68 -11.94 17.04 -16.45
C LYS A 68 -12.59 16.66 -15.12
N PRO A 69 -11.80 16.37 -14.08
CA PRO A 69 -12.34 15.84 -12.84
C PRO A 69 -13.08 16.92 -12.08
N GLU A 70 -14.24 16.55 -11.54
CA GLU A 70 -14.97 17.35 -10.58
C GLU A 70 -14.27 17.36 -9.21
N LYS A 71 -14.69 18.25 -8.29
CA LYS A 71 -14.14 18.23 -6.94
C LYS A 71 -14.72 17.05 -6.14
N PRO A 72 -13.91 16.34 -5.34
CA PRO A 72 -12.46 16.53 -5.17
C PRO A 72 -11.66 15.79 -6.28
N ARG A 73 -10.76 16.53 -6.95
CA ARG A 73 -10.22 16.18 -8.29
C ARG A 73 -9.43 14.87 -8.28
N ASP A 74 -8.47 14.76 -7.39
CA ASP A 74 -7.54 13.63 -7.32
C ASP A 74 -8.30 12.33 -7.02
N GLN A 75 -9.28 12.36 -6.12
CA GLN A 75 -10.09 11.18 -5.79
C GLN A 75 -10.93 10.72 -6.98
N VAL A 76 -11.45 11.65 -7.80
CA VAL A 76 -12.19 11.31 -9.03
C VAL A 76 -11.24 10.70 -10.07
N GLN A 77 -10.04 11.23 -10.23
CA GLN A 77 -9.01 10.65 -11.10
C GLN A 77 -8.61 9.25 -10.64
N TYR A 78 -8.36 9.06 -9.34
CA TYR A 78 -8.04 7.76 -8.75
C TYR A 78 -9.19 6.77 -8.92
N LEU A 79 -10.43 7.20 -8.74
CA LEU A 79 -11.62 6.38 -9.00
C LEU A 79 -11.67 5.93 -10.46
N CYS A 80 -11.52 6.85 -11.42
CA CYS A 80 -11.61 6.51 -12.84
C CYS A 80 -10.55 5.49 -13.26
N ALA A 81 -9.29 5.70 -12.88
CA ALA A 81 -8.21 4.75 -13.14
C ALA A 81 -8.42 3.40 -12.43
N SER A 82 -9.00 3.42 -11.22
CA SER A 82 -9.27 2.20 -10.46
C SER A 82 -10.41 1.37 -11.05
N LEU A 83 -11.50 2.03 -11.47
CA LEU A 83 -12.62 1.42 -12.19
C LEU A 83 -12.14 0.82 -13.52
N ALA A 84 -11.33 1.58 -14.27
CA ALA A 84 -10.74 1.12 -15.51
C ALA A 84 -10.00 -0.21 -15.29
N ALA A 85 -9.06 -0.23 -14.34
CA ALA A 85 -8.29 -1.44 -14.09
C ALA A 85 -9.07 -2.59 -13.42
N ARG A 86 -10.22 -2.31 -12.80
CA ARG A 86 -11.08 -3.34 -12.20
C ARG A 86 -11.91 -4.07 -13.27
N TYR A 87 -12.44 -3.33 -14.24
CA TYR A 87 -13.42 -3.87 -15.21
C TYR A 87 -12.84 -4.18 -16.58
N PHE A 88 -11.69 -3.58 -16.94
CA PHE A 88 -11.04 -3.69 -18.25
C PHE A 88 -9.64 -4.31 -18.10
N ASN A 89 -9.58 -5.48 -17.47
CA ASN A 89 -8.34 -6.21 -17.19
C ASN A 89 -8.09 -7.35 -18.17
N ASP A 90 -8.68 -7.29 -19.36
CA ASP A 90 -8.54 -8.23 -20.47
C ASP A 90 -7.57 -7.72 -21.55
N LYS A 91 -7.26 -8.61 -22.51
CA LYS A 91 -6.36 -8.32 -23.62
C LYS A 91 -6.89 -7.25 -24.57
N ASP A 92 -8.20 -7.24 -24.82
CA ASP A 92 -8.84 -6.37 -25.82
C ASP A 92 -8.83 -4.91 -25.35
N SER A 93 -8.83 -4.69 -24.04
CA SER A 93 -8.78 -3.37 -23.42
C SER A 93 -7.40 -2.70 -23.45
N VAL A 94 -6.32 -3.44 -23.70
CA VAL A 94 -4.94 -2.96 -23.55
C VAL A 94 -4.65 -1.71 -24.40
N ASP A 95 -5.09 -1.70 -25.66
CA ASP A 95 -4.78 -0.60 -26.59
C ASP A 95 -5.51 0.70 -26.22
N ALA A 96 -6.77 0.59 -25.77
CA ALA A 96 -7.53 1.72 -25.27
C ALA A 96 -6.88 2.32 -24.00
N LEU A 97 -6.45 1.47 -23.07
CA LEU A 97 -5.75 1.91 -21.86
C LEU A 97 -4.37 2.53 -22.17
N ASN A 98 -3.62 1.97 -23.13
CA ASN A 98 -2.36 2.54 -23.59
C ASN A 98 -2.56 3.92 -24.20
N THR A 99 -3.59 4.09 -25.04
CA THR A 99 -3.94 5.36 -25.67
C THR A 99 -4.28 6.41 -24.61
N TRP A 100 -5.12 6.05 -23.62
CA TRP A 100 -5.46 6.95 -22.53
C TRP A 100 -4.23 7.36 -21.72
N ARG A 101 -3.38 6.40 -21.31
CA ARG A 101 -2.15 6.66 -20.56
C ARG A 101 -1.18 7.58 -21.32
N ALA A 102 -1.03 7.38 -22.63
CA ALA A 102 -0.08 8.15 -23.45
C ALA A 102 -0.36 9.66 -23.47
N GLY A 103 -1.61 10.07 -23.28
CA GLY A 103 -2.03 11.48 -23.19
C GLY A 103 -1.75 12.15 -21.83
N HIS A 104 -1.32 11.39 -20.82
CA HIS A 104 -1.24 11.84 -19.43
C HIS A 104 0.17 11.62 -18.88
N LYS A 105 1.07 12.59 -19.05
CA LYS A 105 2.51 12.46 -18.76
C LYS A 105 3.00 13.22 -17.52
N ARG A 106 2.10 13.65 -16.63
CA ARG A 106 2.47 14.42 -15.43
C ARG A 106 2.63 13.50 -14.23
N ALA A 107 3.34 13.98 -13.20
CA ALA A 107 3.57 13.21 -11.98
C ALA A 107 2.27 12.74 -11.29
N GLU A 108 1.22 13.57 -11.31
CA GLU A 108 -0.10 13.25 -10.76
C GLU A 108 -0.79 12.06 -11.45
N ASP A 109 -0.36 11.71 -12.66
CA ASP A 109 -0.90 10.59 -13.43
C ASP A 109 -0.29 9.23 -13.06
N ALA A 110 0.62 9.18 -12.08
CA ALA A 110 1.32 7.96 -11.68
C ALA A 110 0.37 6.80 -11.32
N TRP A 111 -0.78 7.09 -10.69
CA TRP A 111 -1.76 6.05 -10.39
C TRP A 111 -2.42 5.46 -11.64
N LEU A 112 -2.77 6.29 -12.64
CA LEU A 112 -3.26 5.82 -13.93
C LEU A 112 -2.20 4.94 -14.62
N TRP A 113 -0.94 5.38 -14.59
CA TRP A 113 0.17 4.60 -15.15
C TRP A 113 0.32 3.25 -14.48
N TYR A 114 0.42 3.21 -13.15
CA TYR A 114 0.56 1.97 -12.39
C TYR A 114 -0.58 0.99 -12.71
N ARG A 115 -1.83 1.45 -12.63
CA ARG A 115 -3.02 0.61 -12.83
C ARG A 115 -3.10 0.03 -14.23
N THR A 116 -2.81 0.84 -15.26
CA THR A 116 -2.87 0.37 -16.65
C THR A 116 -1.64 -0.43 -17.06
N LEU A 117 -0.46 -0.16 -16.49
CA LEU A 117 0.75 -0.93 -16.75
C LEU A 117 0.70 -2.32 -16.14
N ALA A 118 0.05 -2.51 -14.99
CA ALA A 118 -0.17 -3.85 -14.42
C ALA A 118 -0.99 -4.74 -15.38
N ILE A 119 -1.99 -4.15 -16.06
CA ILE A 119 -2.78 -4.85 -17.08
C ILE A 119 -1.93 -5.09 -18.34
N HIS A 120 -1.22 -4.06 -18.80
CA HIS A 120 -0.33 -4.16 -19.96
C HIS A 120 0.68 -5.31 -19.76
N GLN A 121 1.35 -5.34 -18.61
CA GLN A 121 2.31 -6.38 -18.26
C GLN A 121 1.70 -7.78 -18.29
N THR A 122 0.46 -7.91 -17.82
CA THR A 122 -0.25 -9.20 -17.79
C THR A 122 -0.47 -9.76 -19.20
N TRP A 123 -0.76 -8.90 -20.18
CA TRP A 123 -1.18 -9.33 -21.52
C TRP A 123 -0.13 -9.15 -22.62
N GLN A 124 0.85 -8.26 -22.43
CA GLN A 124 1.89 -7.92 -23.40
C GLN A 124 3.31 -8.23 -22.88
N GLY A 125 3.43 -8.65 -21.61
CA GLY A 125 4.70 -9.03 -21.00
C GLY A 125 5.43 -7.87 -20.30
N SER A 126 6.45 -8.24 -19.52
CA SER A 126 7.20 -7.33 -18.64
C SER A 126 8.21 -6.46 -19.38
N ASP A 127 8.72 -6.90 -20.53
CA ASP A 127 9.77 -6.19 -21.27
C ASP A 127 9.36 -4.77 -21.67
N ALA A 128 8.14 -4.60 -22.19
CA ALA A 128 7.62 -3.29 -22.58
C ALA A 128 7.50 -2.32 -21.39
N VAL A 129 7.12 -2.83 -20.22
CA VAL A 129 7.02 -2.05 -18.98
C VAL A 129 8.41 -1.73 -18.43
N ALA A 130 9.37 -2.65 -18.55
CA ALA A 130 10.76 -2.42 -18.18
C ALA A 130 11.40 -1.33 -19.05
N VAL A 131 11.10 -1.26 -20.34
CA VAL A 131 11.55 -0.17 -21.23
C VAL A 131 11.05 1.19 -20.71
N ILE A 132 9.78 1.27 -20.30
CA ILE A 132 9.19 2.48 -19.72
C ILE A 132 9.90 2.90 -18.42
N ALA A 133 10.20 1.95 -17.53
CA ALA A 133 10.90 2.25 -16.29
C ALA A 133 12.32 2.83 -16.54
N LYS A 134 12.97 2.41 -17.62
CA LYS A 134 14.31 2.82 -18.04
C LYS A 134 14.36 4.12 -18.84
N ASP A 135 13.23 4.62 -19.33
CA ASP A 135 13.16 5.82 -20.17
C ASP A 135 13.60 7.08 -19.38
N PRO A 136 14.74 7.71 -19.71
CA PRO A 136 15.22 8.87 -18.97
C PRO A 136 14.40 10.14 -19.23
N GLU A 137 13.66 10.21 -20.35
CA GLU A 137 12.86 11.38 -20.74
C GLU A 137 11.50 11.40 -20.04
N LEU A 138 11.08 10.25 -19.51
CA LEU A 138 9.81 10.12 -18.82
C LEU A 138 9.92 10.66 -17.38
N ASN A 139 8.85 11.31 -16.93
CA ASN A 139 8.74 11.79 -15.54
C ASN A 139 9.02 10.66 -14.53
N VAL A 140 9.83 10.96 -13.52
CA VAL A 140 10.32 9.97 -12.54
C VAL A 140 9.21 9.22 -11.80
N PHE A 141 8.06 9.87 -11.53
CA PHE A 141 6.92 9.22 -10.88
C PHE A 141 6.23 8.20 -11.80
N LEU A 142 6.23 8.44 -13.11
CA LEU A 142 5.65 7.50 -14.08
C LEU A 142 6.56 6.30 -14.31
N ARG A 143 7.89 6.52 -14.27
CA ARG A 143 8.88 5.45 -14.25
C ARG A 143 8.74 4.61 -12.98
N ALA A 144 8.58 5.24 -11.81
CA ALA A 144 8.33 4.53 -10.55
C ALA A 144 7.01 3.74 -10.57
N ALA A 145 5.94 4.29 -11.15
CA ALA A 145 4.70 3.57 -11.37
C ALA A 145 4.87 2.31 -12.25
N ALA A 146 5.76 2.35 -13.25
CA ALA A 146 6.12 1.18 -14.04
C ALA A 146 6.88 0.13 -13.22
N VAL A 147 7.81 0.54 -12.34
CA VAL A 147 8.51 -0.36 -11.42
C VAL A 147 7.55 -1.01 -10.42
N GLU A 148 6.61 -0.26 -9.86
CA GLU A 148 5.55 -0.79 -8.98
C GLU A 148 4.64 -1.78 -9.70
N ALA A 149 4.29 -1.51 -10.97
CA ALA A 149 3.52 -2.46 -11.77
C ALA A 149 4.30 -3.78 -11.91
N LEU A 150 5.59 -3.70 -12.26
CA LEU A 150 6.47 -4.86 -12.38
C LEU A 150 6.59 -5.68 -11.09
N ALA A 151 6.58 -5.02 -9.93
CA ALA A 151 6.64 -5.67 -8.63
C ALA A 151 5.45 -6.63 -8.36
N SER A 152 4.34 -6.48 -9.09
CA SER A 152 3.21 -7.41 -8.97
C SER A 152 3.48 -8.80 -9.57
N ARG A 153 4.57 -8.97 -10.33
CA ARG A 153 4.99 -10.26 -10.92
C ARG A 153 6.31 -10.76 -10.34
N LEU A 154 6.43 -12.08 -10.28
CA LEU A 154 7.59 -12.81 -9.75
C LEU A 154 8.66 -13.11 -10.82
N ASP A 155 8.76 -12.24 -11.83
CA ASP A 155 9.68 -12.38 -12.97
C ASP A 155 11.12 -12.07 -12.49
N ALA A 156 12.08 -12.94 -12.81
CA ALA A 156 13.44 -12.87 -12.27
C ALA A 156 14.20 -11.64 -12.79
N GLU A 157 13.94 -11.28 -14.04
CA GLU A 157 14.54 -10.20 -14.80
C GLU A 157 14.28 -8.83 -14.14
N ASN A 158 13.24 -8.72 -13.30
CA ASN A 158 12.96 -7.52 -12.54
C ASN A 158 14.09 -7.16 -11.56
N LEU A 159 14.86 -8.14 -11.08
CA LEU A 159 16.03 -7.88 -10.21
C LEU A 159 17.17 -7.21 -11.00
N GLU A 160 17.38 -7.60 -12.24
CA GLU A 160 18.35 -6.95 -13.13
C GLU A 160 17.91 -5.52 -13.47
N LEU A 161 16.61 -5.30 -13.67
CA LEU A 161 16.06 -3.95 -13.82
C LEU A 161 16.32 -3.09 -12.58
N VAL A 162 16.10 -3.61 -11.37
CA VAL A 162 16.40 -2.87 -10.13
C VAL A 162 17.88 -2.47 -10.10
N GLN A 163 18.78 -3.41 -10.38
CA GLN A 163 20.21 -3.11 -10.41
C GLN A 163 20.56 -2.02 -11.45
N TYR A 164 19.96 -2.10 -12.63
CA TYR A 164 20.11 -1.08 -13.67
C TYR A 164 19.64 0.29 -13.18
N LEU A 165 18.45 0.38 -12.57
CA LEU A 165 17.87 1.65 -12.12
C LEU A 165 18.70 2.28 -10.99
N LEU A 166 19.19 1.48 -10.03
CA LEU A 166 20.05 1.98 -8.95
C LEU A 166 21.38 2.52 -9.47
N ASN A 167 21.91 1.98 -10.57
CA ASN A 167 23.12 2.47 -11.23
C ASN A 167 22.88 3.69 -12.12
N ASN A 168 21.63 3.96 -12.50
CA ASN A 168 21.25 5.01 -13.45
C ASN A 168 20.16 5.92 -12.86
N LEU A 169 20.27 6.23 -11.57
CA LEU A 169 19.33 7.15 -10.91
C LEU A 169 19.43 8.54 -11.56
N PRO A 170 18.29 9.20 -11.87
CA PRO A 170 18.30 10.52 -12.45
C PRO A 170 18.91 11.55 -11.49
N ASP A 171 19.48 12.62 -12.04
CA ASP A 171 19.96 13.75 -11.23
C ASP A 171 18.82 14.69 -10.81
N ASP A 172 17.81 14.12 -10.16
CA ASP A 172 16.59 14.80 -9.72
C ASP A 172 16.37 14.60 -8.22
N LYS A 173 15.86 15.61 -7.49
CA LYS A 173 15.55 15.45 -6.05
C LYS A 173 14.50 14.37 -5.78
N MET A 174 13.62 14.12 -6.73
CA MET A 174 12.59 13.10 -6.69
C MET A 174 13.09 11.73 -7.14
N ARG A 175 14.40 11.54 -7.44
CA ARG A 175 14.99 10.23 -7.79
C ARG A 175 14.70 9.14 -6.76
N TRP A 176 14.51 9.53 -5.50
CA TRP A 176 14.27 8.62 -4.39
C TRP A 176 12.96 7.84 -4.51
N VAL A 177 11.96 8.36 -5.24
CA VAL A 177 10.73 7.58 -5.52
C VAL A 177 11.03 6.31 -6.32
N LEU A 178 12.03 6.32 -7.21
CA LEU A 178 12.48 5.11 -7.92
C LEU A 178 13.16 4.12 -6.97
N VAL A 179 13.95 4.62 -6.01
CA VAL A 179 14.61 3.79 -4.99
C VAL A 179 13.56 3.09 -4.13
N GLU A 180 12.53 3.82 -3.71
CA GLU A 180 11.41 3.29 -2.94
C GLU A 180 10.64 2.22 -3.74
N SER A 181 10.36 2.47 -5.03
CA SER A 181 9.72 1.46 -5.89
C SER A 181 10.60 0.24 -6.16
N CYS A 182 11.92 0.38 -6.20
CA CYS A 182 12.82 -0.77 -6.26
C CYS A 182 12.69 -1.68 -5.03
N MET A 183 12.40 -1.12 -3.84
CA MET A 183 12.14 -1.93 -2.63
C MET A 183 10.88 -2.79 -2.79
N SER A 184 9.85 -2.31 -3.50
CA SER A 184 8.64 -3.10 -3.79
C SER A 184 8.96 -4.34 -4.63
N VAL A 185 9.85 -4.22 -5.63
CA VAL A 185 10.33 -5.36 -6.44
C VAL A 185 11.10 -6.35 -5.56
N LEU A 186 12.05 -5.89 -4.74
CA LEU A 186 12.79 -6.77 -3.82
C LEU A 186 11.87 -7.51 -2.84
N ARG A 187 10.83 -6.84 -2.34
CA ARG A 187 9.83 -7.44 -1.46
C ARG A 187 9.00 -8.52 -2.17
N ALA A 188 8.73 -8.37 -3.47
CA ALA A 188 8.04 -9.40 -4.24
C ALA A 188 8.93 -10.63 -4.48
N GLN A 189 10.25 -10.44 -4.58
CA GLN A 189 11.22 -11.46 -4.99
C GLN A 189 11.90 -12.21 -3.82
N VAL A 190 11.29 -12.25 -2.63
CA VAL A 190 11.88 -12.89 -1.43
C VAL A 190 12.20 -14.38 -1.60
N ALA A 191 11.59 -15.06 -2.58
CA ALA A 191 11.93 -16.44 -2.89
C ALA A 191 13.36 -16.62 -3.47
N ARG A 192 14.06 -15.51 -3.77
CA ARG A 192 15.38 -15.49 -4.42
C ARG A 192 16.47 -14.90 -3.54
N LEU A 193 16.27 -14.81 -2.22
CA LEU A 193 17.18 -14.16 -1.26
C LEU A 193 18.62 -14.67 -1.31
N ASP A 194 18.82 -15.92 -1.70
CA ASP A 194 20.12 -16.60 -1.78
C ASP A 194 20.85 -16.36 -3.11
N THR A 195 20.19 -15.73 -4.09
CA THR A 195 20.76 -15.49 -5.42
C THR A 195 21.59 -14.19 -5.46
N ASP A 196 22.63 -14.18 -6.28
CA ASP A 196 23.43 -12.97 -6.51
C ASP A 196 22.61 -11.85 -7.15
N ALA A 197 21.66 -12.20 -8.02
CA ALA A 197 20.71 -11.27 -8.62
C ALA A 197 19.89 -10.51 -7.59
N TYR A 198 19.56 -11.14 -6.45
CA TYR A 198 18.88 -10.47 -5.34
C TYR A 198 19.84 -9.71 -4.43
N ARG A 199 20.96 -10.36 -4.07
CA ARG A 199 21.94 -9.82 -3.11
C ARG A 199 22.60 -8.54 -3.60
N LEU A 200 22.92 -8.46 -4.89
CA LEU A 200 23.62 -7.31 -5.46
C LEU A 200 22.84 -5.99 -5.28
N PRO A 201 21.59 -5.85 -5.77
CA PRO A 201 20.81 -4.64 -5.55
C PRO A 201 20.45 -4.43 -4.07
N SER A 202 20.19 -5.52 -3.32
CA SER A 202 19.91 -5.42 -1.88
C SER A 202 21.08 -4.83 -1.10
N ASN A 203 22.32 -5.22 -1.41
CA ASN A 203 23.51 -4.67 -0.79
C ASN A 203 23.69 -3.17 -1.11
N GLN A 204 23.40 -2.75 -2.34
CA GLN A 204 23.45 -1.35 -2.72
C GLN A 204 22.41 -0.51 -1.96
N LEU A 205 21.17 -1.00 -1.85
CA LEU A 205 20.10 -0.36 -1.09
C LEU A 205 20.40 -0.31 0.42
N ALA A 206 20.97 -1.38 0.98
CA ALA A 206 21.40 -1.37 2.38
C ALA A 206 22.45 -0.27 2.65
N ARG A 207 23.45 -0.14 1.77
CA ARG A 207 24.49 0.90 1.88
C ARG A 207 23.97 2.32 1.75
N MET A 208 22.82 2.54 1.10
CA MET A 208 22.19 3.86 1.02
C MET A 208 21.76 4.39 2.40
N LEU A 209 21.49 3.51 3.38
CA LEU A 209 21.11 3.93 4.73
C LEU A 209 22.18 4.78 5.43
N ASP A 210 23.45 4.55 5.12
CA ASP A 210 24.59 5.28 5.71
C ASP A 210 24.99 6.53 4.90
N GLN A 211 24.27 6.85 3.81
CA GLN A 211 24.60 7.99 2.95
C GLN A 211 23.78 9.23 3.33
N ASP A 212 24.45 10.35 3.63
CA ASP A 212 23.81 11.60 4.06
C ASP A 212 22.89 12.24 3.02
N VAL A 213 23.10 11.94 1.74
CA VAL A 213 22.28 12.47 0.63
C VAL A 213 20.89 11.83 0.56
N VAL A 214 20.70 10.66 1.19
CA VAL A 214 19.46 9.90 1.16
C VAL A 214 18.49 10.48 2.18
N PRO A 215 17.28 10.94 1.77
CA PRO A 215 16.30 11.48 2.69
C PRO A 215 15.83 10.45 3.73
N ASP A 216 15.50 10.92 4.92
CA ASP A 216 15.09 10.03 6.02
C ASP A 216 13.86 9.19 5.67
N HIS A 217 12.86 9.76 4.98
CA HIS A 217 11.68 8.98 4.55
C HIS A 217 12.06 7.77 3.69
N THR A 218 13.00 7.93 2.75
CA THR A 218 13.51 6.84 1.92
C THR A 218 14.30 5.83 2.74
N ARG A 219 15.12 6.28 3.70
CA ARG A 219 15.80 5.38 4.64
C ARG A 219 14.81 4.53 5.43
N TYR A 220 13.72 5.11 5.93
CA TYR A 220 12.65 4.38 6.62
C TYR A 220 11.96 3.38 5.70
N VAL A 221 11.68 3.72 4.43
CA VAL A 221 11.09 2.78 3.46
C VAL A 221 12.02 1.57 3.25
N ILE A 222 13.32 1.81 3.05
CA ILE A 222 14.33 0.75 2.91
C ILE A 222 14.34 -0.13 4.17
N ALA A 223 14.51 0.47 5.35
CA ALA A 223 14.64 -0.24 6.61
C ALA A 223 13.40 -1.07 6.97
N ARG A 224 12.19 -0.49 6.83
CA ARG A 224 10.93 -1.21 7.08
C ARG A 224 10.71 -2.35 6.09
N THR A 225 11.08 -2.14 4.83
CA THR A 225 10.92 -3.18 3.82
C THR A 225 11.89 -4.33 4.07
N PHE A 226 13.15 -4.06 4.42
CA PHE A 226 14.09 -5.10 4.84
C PHE A 226 13.65 -5.81 6.12
N ARG A 227 13.12 -5.09 7.11
CA ARG A 227 12.54 -5.72 8.31
C ARG A 227 11.48 -6.75 7.92
N ASN A 228 10.58 -6.39 7.01
CA ASN A 228 9.51 -7.27 6.55
C ASN A 228 10.02 -8.46 5.72
N ILE A 229 11.06 -8.27 4.91
CA ILE A 229 11.73 -9.30 4.10
C ILE A 229 12.43 -10.32 5.00
N PHE A 230 13.30 -9.85 5.90
CA PHE A 230 14.15 -10.69 6.73
C PHE A 230 13.50 -11.11 8.06
N LYS A 231 12.25 -10.70 8.31
CA LYS A 231 11.53 -10.94 9.57
C LYS A 231 12.33 -10.47 10.79
N ALA A 232 13.05 -9.37 10.64
CA ALA A 232 13.81 -8.77 11.73
C ALA A 232 12.88 -8.14 12.77
N GLU A 233 13.33 -8.07 14.01
CA GLU A 233 12.56 -7.48 15.11
C GLU A 233 12.41 -5.96 14.96
N ARG A 234 13.36 -5.29 14.28
CA ARG A 234 13.44 -3.82 14.20
C ARG A 234 13.86 -3.36 12.80
N ALA A 235 13.45 -2.15 12.43
CA ALA A 235 13.91 -1.47 11.22
C ALA A 235 15.16 -0.62 11.51
N TRP A 236 16.36 -1.20 11.37
CA TRP A 236 17.62 -0.45 11.52
C TRP A 236 17.84 0.58 10.41
N LEU A 237 18.28 1.79 10.79
CA LEU A 237 18.60 2.87 9.85
C LEU A 237 20.08 2.93 9.44
N THR A 238 20.82 1.84 9.64
CA THR A 238 22.22 1.71 9.23
C THR A 238 22.41 0.48 8.35
N ALA A 239 23.44 0.47 7.50
CA ALA A 239 23.62 -0.62 6.53
C ALA A 239 24.06 -1.95 7.19
N ALA A 240 24.94 -1.87 8.19
CA ALA A 240 25.65 -3.04 8.73
C ALA A 240 24.76 -4.22 9.17
N PRO A 241 23.61 -4.02 9.85
CA PRO A 241 22.67 -5.10 10.15
C PRO A 241 22.12 -5.81 8.93
N TRP A 242 21.72 -5.04 7.92
CA TRP A 242 21.11 -5.60 6.73
C TRP A 242 22.12 -6.35 5.87
N LEU A 243 23.35 -5.83 5.76
CA LEU A 243 24.42 -6.50 5.01
C LEU A 243 24.73 -7.90 5.55
N LYS A 244 24.66 -8.11 6.88
CA LYS A 244 24.79 -9.43 7.49
C LYS A 244 23.65 -10.37 7.09
N LEU A 245 22.41 -9.88 7.21
CA LEU A 245 21.22 -10.67 6.85
C LEU A 245 21.19 -11.03 5.35
N ILE A 246 21.58 -10.09 4.47
CA ILE A 246 21.70 -10.32 3.02
C ILE A 246 22.76 -11.38 2.71
N ALA A 247 23.87 -11.39 3.45
CA ALA A 247 24.93 -12.40 3.33
C ALA A 247 24.52 -13.78 3.87
N GLY A 248 23.37 -13.90 4.55
CA GLY A 248 22.94 -15.12 5.23
C GLY A 248 23.62 -15.36 6.59
N ASP A 249 24.23 -14.32 7.16
CA ASP A 249 24.83 -14.39 8.50
C ASP A 249 23.75 -14.14 9.57
N ASN A 250 23.45 -15.19 10.35
CA ASN A 250 22.49 -15.14 11.46
C ASN A 250 23.13 -14.66 12.77
N GLY A 251 24.37 -14.14 12.73
CA GLY A 251 25.07 -13.62 13.89
C GLY A 251 24.38 -12.41 14.55
N ARG A 252 24.55 -12.29 15.88
CA ARG A 252 24.00 -11.17 16.67
C ARG A 252 24.56 -9.84 16.14
N VAL A 253 23.67 -8.96 15.69
CA VAL A 253 24.06 -7.66 15.14
C VAL A 253 24.08 -6.60 16.25
N PRO A 254 25.15 -5.80 16.39
CA PRO A 254 25.14 -4.65 17.29
C PRO A 254 24.15 -3.60 16.79
N SER A 255 23.20 -3.24 17.65
CA SER A 255 22.19 -2.20 17.41
C SER A 255 22.72 -0.84 17.86
N ARG A 256 22.71 0.16 16.98
CA ARG A 256 22.72 1.57 17.39
C ARG A 256 21.26 2.00 17.55
N THR A 257 20.75 1.96 18.78
CA THR A 257 19.38 2.36 19.12
C THR A 257 19.30 3.88 19.20
N LEU A 258 18.46 4.50 18.37
CA LEU A 258 17.80 5.74 18.75
C LEU A 258 16.73 5.37 19.78
N ALA A 259 16.67 6.10 20.90
CA ALA A 259 15.55 5.97 21.83
C ALA A 259 14.26 6.32 21.07
N GLN A 260 13.28 5.41 21.07
CA GLN A 260 12.02 5.61 20.34
C GLN A 260 10.89 5.93 21.31
N PRO A 261 9.96 6.83 20.94
CA PRO A 261 8.77 7.06 21.73
C PRO A 261 7.94 5.79 21.83
N ASP A 262 7.43 5.55 23.02
CA ASP A 262 6.61 4.39 23.36
C ASP A 262 5.20 4.83 23.77
N PHE A 263 4.19 4.18 23.18
CA PHE A 263 2.79 4.25 23.61
C PHE A 263 2.34 2.89 24.14
N LEU A 264 2.19 2.75 25.47
CA LEU A 264 1.73 1.50 26.11
C LEU A 264 2.60 0.26 25.78
N GLY A 265 3.90 0.42 25.56
CA GLY A 265 4.80 -0.66 25.10
C GLY A 265 4.88 -0.79 23.57
N LEU A 266 4.08 -0.03 22.80
CA LEU A 266 4.19 0.06 21.35
C LEU A 266 5.25 1.11 20.96
N GLN A 267 6.40 0.63 20.52
CA GLN A 267 7.41 1.46 19.89
C GLN A 267 6.87 2.00 18.56
N ALA A 268 6.69 3.31 18.46
CA ALA A 268 6.33 3.95 17.21
C ALA A 268 7.57 4.00 16.31
N GLU A 269 7.49 3.42 15.12
CA GLU A 269 8.54 3.59 14.13
C GLU A 269 8.27 4.82 13.26
N GLY A 270 9.26 5.70 13.10
CA GLY A 270 9.26 6.80 12.14
C GLY A 270 8.90 8.16 12.73
N THR A 271 9.05 9.23 11.94
CA THR A 271 8.87 10.63 12.39
C THR A 271 7.45 11.16 12.25
N ARG A 272 6.50 10.33 11.79
CA ARG A 272 5.09 10.71 11.60
C ARG A 272 4.20 9.73 12.33
N ILE A 273 3.54 10.20 13.38
CA ILE A 273 2.76 9.36 14.29
C ILE A 273 1.28 9.74 14.17
N CYS A 274 0.43 8.75 13.88
CA CYS A 274 -1.02 8.96 13.79
C CYS A 274 -1.72 8.26 14.94
N TYR A 275 -2.38 9.03 15.80
CA TYR A 275 -3.25 8.52 16.85
C TYR A 275 -4.66 8.40 16.31
N VAL A 276 -5.25 7.21 16.39
CA VAL A 276 -6.64 6.96 16.00
C VAL A 276 -7.45 6.67 17.26
N ILE A 277 -8.39 7.56 17.58
CA ILE A 277 -9.12 7.55 18.85
C ILE A 277 -10.60 7.28 18.59
N ASP A 278 -11.10 6.21 19.20
CA ASP A 278 -12.53 5.95 19.26
C ASP A 278 -13.19 6.97 20.21
N MET A 279 -14.27 7.61 19.77
CA MET A 279 -15.10 8.54 20.53
C MET A 279 -16.57 8.08 20.63
N SER A 280 -16.84 6.79 20.38
CA SER A 280 -18.17 6.20 20.56
C SER A 280 -18.60 6.16 22.03
N ASP A 281 -19.91 6.03 22.26
CA ASP A 281 -20.50 5.91 23.61
C ASP A 281 -19.87 4.78 24.45
N SER A 282 -19.33 3.73 23.81
CA SER A 282 -18.65 2.64 24.49
C SER A 282 -17.45 3.11 25.32
N MET A 283 -16.84 4.24 24.95
CA MET A 283 -15.70 4.87 25.62
C MET A 283 -16.07 5.57 26.93
N LEU A 284 -17.36 5.86 27.15
CA LEU A 284 -17.90 6.41 28.41
C LEU A 284 -18.12 5.33 29.46
N THR A 285 -17.96 4.05 29.11
CA THR A 285 -18.08 2.95 30.07
C THR A 285 -16.96 3.07 31.12
N PRO A 286 -17.29 2.99 32.42
CA PRO A 286 -16.29 2.97 33.48
C PRO A 286 -15.34 1.77 33.33
N LEU A 287 -14.07 2.00 33.63
CA LEU A 287 -13.07 0.94 33.70
C LEU A 287 -13.35 0.06 34.91
N THR A 288 -13.30 -1.25 34.70
CA THR A 288 -13.19 -2.24 35.77
C THR A 288 -11.83 -2.13 36.47
N GLU A 289 -11.75 -2.61 37.72
CA GLU A 289 -10.47 -2.64 38.44
C GLU A 289 -9.41 -3.50 37.75
N GLN A 290 -9.84 -4.56 37.05
CA GLN A 290 -8.94 -5.36 36.23
C GLN A 290 -8.38 -4.55 35.06
N GLU A 291 -9.23 -3.84 34.30
CA GLU A 291 -8.77 -2.98 33.19
C GLU A 291 -7.81 -1.89 33.69
N LYS A 292 -8.05 -1.29 34.86
CA LYS A 292 -7.11 -0.33 35.46
C LYS A 292 -5.76 -0.98 35.78
N GLN A 293 -5.76 -2.20 36.30
CA GLN A 293 -4.53 -2.91 36.64
C GLN A 293 -3.75 -3.32 35.37
N ASP A 294 -4.46 -3.74 34.32
CA ASP A 294 -3.87 -4.09 33.03
C ASP A 294 -3.25 -2.84 32.36
N LEU A 295 -3.91 -1.69 32.45
CA LEU A 295 -3.38 -0.43 31.91
C LEU A 295 -2.19 0.12 32.71
N LYS A 296 -2.03 -0.23 33.99
CA LYS A 296 -0.83 0.10 34.76
C LYS A 296 0.39 -0.71 34.32
N ASN A 297 0.17 -1.90 33.76
CA ASN A 297 1.21 -2.80 33.29
C ASN A 297 0.87 -3.33 31.89
N PRO A 298 0.84 -2.44 30.88
CA PRO A 298 0.41 -2.83 29.55
C PRO A 298 1.36 -3.87 28.97
N VAL A 299 0.84 -5.07 28.70
CA VAL A 299 1.61 -6.14 28.05
C VAL A 299 1.34 -6.04 26.55
N THR A 300 2.36 -5.69 25.78
CA THR A 300 2.30 -5.66 24.31
C THR A 300 3.13 -6.79 23.70
N GLY A 301 2.56 -7.44 22.68
CA GLY A 301 3.17 -8.58 21.97
C GLY A 301 2.61 -9.94 22.39
N HIS A 302 2.49 -10.88 21.44
CA HIS A 302 2.29 -12.29 21.78
C HIS A 302 3.51 -12.76 22.58
N ARG A 303 3.31 -13.24 23.81
CA ARG A 303 4.34 -14.02 24.53
C ARG A 303 4.69 -15.23 23.65
N LYS A 304 5.80 -15.16 22.92
CA LYS A 304 6.48 -16.38 22.48
C LYS A 304 7.16 -16.93 23.74
N HIS A 305 6.80 -18.15 24.10
CA HIS A 305 7.23 -18.95 25.26
C HIS A 305 6.27 -18.95 26.46
N ASP A 306 5.30 -19.86 26.40
CA ASP A 306 4.71 -20.51 27.58
C ASP A 306 5.68 -21.59 28.11
N ASP A 307 6.93 -21.21 28.36
CA ASP A 307 7.91 -22.09 29.00
C ASP A 307 8.11 -21.59 30.44
N PRO A 308 7.52 -22.24 31.45
CA PRO A 308 7.48 -21.73 32.83
C PRO A 308 8.87 -21.58 33.47
N GLU A 309 9.91 -22.16 32.88
CA GLU A 309 11.31 -22.05 33.35
C GLU A 309 12.06 -20.83 32.77
N LYS A 310 11.48 -20.11 31.79
CA LYS A 310 12.07 -18.90 31.17
C LYS A 310 11.17 -17.66 31.28
N ALA A 311 10.41 -17.55 32.36
CA ALA A 311 9.71 -16.32 32.66
C ALA A 311 10.76 -15.21 32.92
N GLU A 312 10.99 -14.35 31.93
CA GLU A 312 11.68 -13.09 32.18
C GLU A 312 10.94 -12.35 33.31
N PRO A 313 11.66 -11.73 34.26
CA PRO A 313 11.02 -10.96 35.31
C PRO A 313 10.11 -9.93 34.66
N ALA A 314 8.88 -9.77 35.20
CA ALA A 314 7.92 -8.80 34.69
C ALA A 314 8.63 -7.45 34.51
N PRO A 315 8.51 -6.82 33.32
CA PRO A 315 9.13 -5.52 33.10
C PRO A 315 8.71 -4.58 34.22
N LYS A 316 9.67 -3.83 34.77
CA LYS A 316 9.35 -2.80 35.78
C LYS A 316 8.30 -1.86 35.19
N GLY A 317 7.26 -1.56 35.96
CA GLY A 317 6.22 -0.61 35.57
C GLY A 317 6.83 0.70 35.10
N ASP A 318 6.26 1.27 34.05
CA ASP A 318 6.70 2.55 33.50
C ASP A 318 6.40 3.66 34.55
N PRO A 319 7.41 4.34 35.10
CA PRO A 319 7.22 5.31 36.18
C PRO A 319 6.26 6.45 35.82
N GLU A 320 6.16 6.80 34.53
CA GLU A 320 5.25 7.86 34.09
C GLU A 320 3.80 7.37 33.97
N ILE A 321 3.60 6.06 33.75
CA ILE A 321 2.28 5.40 33.81
C ILE A 321 1.82 5.28 35.28
N GLU A 322 2.74 4.91 36.18
CA GLU A 322 2.45 4.87 37.62
C GLU A 322 2.06 6.25 38.16
N ALA A 323 2.64 7.33 37.61
CA ALA A 323 2.38 8.71 37.99
C ALA A 323 1.08 9.30 37.39
N LEU A 324 0.33 8.56 36.58
CA LEU A 324 -0.95 9.04 36.05
C LEU A 324 -1.97 9.28 37.19
N PRO A 325 -2.90 10.23 37.03
CA PRO A 325 -3.92 10.54 38.03
C PRO A 325 -5.03 9.46 38.04
N TRP A 326 -4.69 8.25 38.51
CA TRP A 326 -5.56 7.07 38.50
C TRP A 326 -6.87 7.27 39.26
N ASP A 327 -6.92 8.20 40.20
CA ASP A 327 -8.13 8.64 40.91
C ASP A 327 -9.13 9.36 39.99
N LYS A 328 -8.65 9.97 38.89
CA LYS A 328 -9.45 10.72 37.91
C LYS A 328 -9.74 9.93 36.64
N ILE A 329 -9.11 8.77 36.48
CA ILE A 329 -9.29 7.89 35.32
C ILE A 329 -10.46 6.95 35.62
N VAL A 330 -11.67 7.41 35.26
CA VAL A 330 -12.91 6.67 35.51
C VAL A 330 -13.31 5.86 34.29
N THR A 331 -13.23 6.44 33.10
CA THR A 331 -13.71 5.85 31.85
C THR A 331 -12.57 5.42 30.91
N ARG A 332 -12.89 4.59 29.91
CA ARG A 332 -11.93 4.26 28.84
C ARG A 332 -11.46 5.51 28.09
N PHE A 333 -12.34 6.49 27.93
CA PHE A 333 -11.99 7.80 27.37
C PHE A 333 -10.97 8.56 28.23
N ASP A 334 -11.15 8.59 29.56
CA ASP A 334 -10.19 9.22 30.45
C ASP A 334 -8.80 8.57 30.36
N ALA A 335 -8.76 7.22 30.30
CA ALA A 335 -7.50 6.50 30.10
C ALA A 335 -6.86 6.87 28.75
N ALA A 336 -7.60 6.78 27.65
CA ALA A 336 -7.10 7.13 26.32
C ALA A 336 -6.54 8.56 26.28
N ARG A 337 -7.22 9.52 26.93
CA ARG A 337 -6.75 10.91 27.04
C ARG A 337 -5.42 11.03 27.79
N GLU A 338 -5.28 10.38 28.95
CA GLU A 338 -4.05 10.49 29.74
C GLU A 338 -2.87 9.77 29.07
N PHE A 339 -3.11 8.60 28.46
CA PHE A 339 -2.08 7.91 27.66
C PHE A 339 -1.67 8.72 26.43
N LEU A 340 -2.62 9.36 25.74
CA LEU A 340 -2.28 10.24 24.62
C LEU A 340 -1.37 11.38 25.07
N LYS A 341 -1.71 12.08 26.17
CA LYS A 341 -0.85 13.15 26.71
C LYS A 341 0.56 12.64 27.01
N LEU A 342 0.67 11.46 27.60
CA LEU A 342 1.95 10.84 27.91
C LEU A 342 2.76 10.59 26.63
N SER A 343 2.13 10.01 25.61
CA SER A 343 2.75 9.78 24.30
C SER A 343 3.24 11.07 23.66
N LEU A 344 2.40 12.11 23.65
CA LEU A 344 2.73 13.40 23.04
C LEU A 344 3.92 14.07 23.74
N ARG A 345 4.09 13.87 25.06
CA ARG A 345 5.25 14.37 25.81
C ARG A 345 6.55 13.63 25.47
N ARG A 346 6.45 12.39 24.99
CA ARG A 346 7.59 11.57 24.58
C ARG A 346 8.06 11.85 23.16
N LEU A 347 7.30 12.65 22.41
CA LEU A 347 7.69 13.06 21.07
C LEU A 347 8.94 13.94 21.11
N THR A 348 9.84 13.67 20.19
CA THR A 348 11.03 14.47 19.90
C THR A 348 10.67 15.65 18.99
N PRO A 349 11.48 16.74 18.95
CA PRO A 349 11.22 17.90 18.08
C PRO A 349 11.12 17.56 16.59
N GLU A 350 11.70 16.44 16.16
CA GLU A 350 11.70 15.95 14.78
C GLU A 350 10.44 15.14 14.41
N GLU A 351 9.58 14.83 15.39
CA GLU A 351 8.38 14.04 15.21
C GLU A 351 7.13 14.90 15.01
N GLU A 352 6.42 14.64 13.92
CA GLU A 352 5.11 15.20 13.61
C GLU A 352 4.01 14.22 14.04
N PHE A 353 2.88 14.74 14.53
CA PHE A 353 1.74 13.89 14.87
C PHE A 353 0.42 14.38 14.28
N ALA A 354 -0.50 13.44 14.08
CA ALA A 354 -1.89 13.68 13.75
C ALA A 354 -2.80 12.93 14.73
N VAL A 355 -3.95 13.51 15.06
CA VAL A 355 -5.00 12.85 15.85
C VAL A 355 -6.24 12.76 14.98
N VAL A 356 -6.70 11.54 14.73
CA VAL A 356 -7.93 11.23 14.02
C VAL A 356 -8.90 10.64 15.02
N TRP A 357 -10.07 11.25 15.19
CA TRP A 357 -11.15 10.68 15.99
C TRP A 357 -12.29 10.18 15.11
N PHE A 358 -13.03 9.18 15.59
CA PHE A 358 -14.18 8.60 14.89
C PHE A 358 -15.24 8.11 15.89
N GLY A 359 -16.45 7.80 15.42
CA GLY A 359 -17.52 7.25 16.26
C GLY A 359 -18.38 8.30 16.98
N THR A 360 -18.38 9.55 16.49
CA THR A 360 -19.22 10.66 16.99
C THR A 360 -20.68 10.54 16.64
#